data_AF-A0A2M8FRH5-F1
#
_entry.id   AF-A0A2M8FRH5-F1
#
_cell.length_a   1.000
_cell.length_b   1.000
_cell.length_c   1.000
_cell.angle_alpha   90.00
_cell.angle_beta   90.00
_cell.angle_gamma   90.00
#
_symmetry.space_group_name_H-M   'P 1'
#
loop_
_entity.id
_entity.type
_entity.pdbx_description
1 polymer ?
#
loop_
_entity_poly.entity_id
_entity_poly.type
_entity_poly.pdbx_seq_one_letter_code
_entity_poly.pdbx_strand_id
1 'polypeptide(L)'
;MEGKRYFYYENGLTKILGNYSRDVRHGVWMYYNEDGTTKKKEEYNFGKRIDENKDDFMIIDDTLNREKKDILDFEDLFPQKQLNKNE
;
A
#
# COMPACT_ATOMS: atom_id res chain seq x y z
N MET A 1 -7.83 -2.45 -21.81
CA MET A 1 -8.78 -3.21 -20.97
C MET A 1 -8.89 -2.55 -19.61
N GLU A 2 -10.13 -2.30 -19.18
CA GLU A 2 -10.43 -1.70 -17.87
C GLU A 2 -11.45 -2.59 -17.16
N GLY A 3 -11.25 -2.79 -15.86
CA GLY A 3 -12.18 -3.53 -15.00
C GLY A 3 -11.55 -4.63 -14.16
N LYS A 4 -12.39 -5.22 -13.29
CA LYS A 4 -12.00 -6.27 -12.36
C LYS A 4 -11.69 -7.56 -13.12
N ARG A 5 -10.59 -8.19 -12.76
CA ARG A 5 -10.15 -9.49 -13.26
C ARG A 5 -10.08 -10.48 -12.12
N TYR A 6 -10.61 -11.67 -12.42
CA TYR A 6 -10.60 -12.83 -11.56
C TYR A 6 -9.82 -13.92 -12.28
N PHE A 7 -8.86 -14.50 -11.57
CA PHE A 7 -8.16 -15.70 -11.99
C PHE A 7 -8.53 -16.79 -11.00
N TYR A 8 -8.83 -17.97 -11.49
CA TYR A 8 -9.23 -19.12 -10.69
C TYR A 8 -8.17 -20.22 -10.79
N TYR A 9 -8.07 -21.03 -9.74
CA TYR A 9 -7.36 -22.30 -9.75
C TYR A 9 -8.17 -23.36 -10.50
N GLU A 10 -7.55 -24.49 -10.85
CA GLU A 10 -8.24 -25.61 -11.51
C GLU A 10 -9.39 -26.18 -10.65
N ASN A 11 -9.30 -26.04 -9.33
CA ASN A 11 -10.35 -26.41 -8.38
C ASN A 11 -11.52 -25.41 -8.33
N GLY A 12 -11.48 -24.31 -9.10
CA GLY A 12 -12.52 -23.28 -9.14
C GLY A 12 -12.40 -22.18 -8.07
N LEU A 13 -11.45 -22.29 -7.14
CA LEU A 13 -11.23 -21.25 -6.12
C LEU A 13 -10.50 -20.04 -6.72
N THR A 14 -10.78 -18.85 -6.19
CA THR A 14 -10.16 -17.61 -6.68
C THR A 14 -8.69 -17.62 -6.34
N LYS A 15 -7.82 -17.48 -7.35
CA LYS A 15 -6.37 -17.39 -7.24
C LYS A 15 -5.90 -15.95 -7.11
N ILE A 16 -6.43 -15.07 -7.95
CA ILE A 16 -6.08 -13.65 -7.99
C ILE A 16 -7.32 -12.83 -8.29
N LEU A 17 -7.50 -11.76 -7.54
CA LEU A 17 -8.52 -10.75 -7.76
C LEU A 17 -7.87 -9.38 -7.78
N GLY A 18 -8.10 -8.60 -8.84
CA GLY A 18 -7.64 -7.23 -8.91
C GLY A 18 -8.34 -6.44 -10.01
N ASN A 19 -7.97 -5.19 -10.17
CA ASN A 19 -8.52 -4.33 -11.21
C ASN A 19 -7.42 -3.88 -12.19
N TYR A 20 -7.76 -3.83 -13.48
CA TYR A 20 -6.94 -3.18 -14.49
C TYR A 20 -7.52 -1.81 -14.82
N SER A 21 -6.65 -0.83 -14.99
CA SER A 21 -6.96 0.51 -15.50
C SER A 21 -5.95 0.82 -16.59
N ARG A 22 -6.41 1.24 -17.77
CA ARG A 22 -5.55 1.49 -18.95
C ARG A 22 -4.55 0.35 -19.26
N ASP A 23 -5.01 -0.89 -19.22
CA ASP A 23 -4.19 -2.10 -19.46
C ASP A 23 -3.09 -2.38 -18.42
N VAL A 24 -3.03 -1.61 -17.33
CA VAL A 24 -2.09 -1.83 -16.22
C VAL A 24 -2.82 -2.16 -14.92
N ARG A 25 -2.15 -2.85 -14.00
CA ARG A 25 -2.70 -3.17 -12.68
C ARG A 25 -2.95 -1.89 -11.90
N HIS A 26 -4.15 -1.75 -11.32
CA HIS A 26 -4.52 -0.57 -10.55
C HIS A 26 -5.44 -0.96 -9.38
N GLY A 27 -5.28 -0.32 -8.22
CA GLY A 27 -5.98 -0.61 -6.98
C GLY A 27 -5.43 -1.84 -6.25
N VAL A 28 -6.27 -2.42 -5.39
CA VAL A 28 -5.90 -3.56 -4.56
C VAL A 28 -5.97 -4.87 -5.35
N TRP A 29 -4.91 -5.66 -5.21
CA TRP A 29 -4.71 -6.99 -5.76
C TRP A 29 -4.62 -8.00 -4.62
N MET A 30 -5.56 -8.94 -4.58
CA MET A 30 -5.61 -10.02 -3.62
C MET A 30 -5.16 -11.32 -4.27
N TYR A 31 -4.27 -12.03 -3.58
CA TYR A 31 -3.78 -13.34 -3.96
C TYR A 31 -4.21 -14.31 -2.88
N TYR A 32 -4.75 -15.44 -3.29
CA TYR A 32 -5.19 -16.49 -2.39
C TYR A 32 -4.37 -17.76 -2.64
N ASN A 33 -4.32 -18.62 -1.64
CA ASN A 33 -3.79 -19.97 -1.76
C ASN A 33 -4.85 -20.92 -2.32
N GLU A 34 -4.47 -22.16 -2.63
CA GLU A 34 -5.37 -23.18 -3.17
C GLU A 34 -6.45 -23.64 -2.18
N ASP A 35 -6.25 -23.41 -0.88
CA ASP A 35 -7.22 -23.59 0.20
C ASP A 35 -8.16 -22.38 0.38
N GLY A 36 -7.98 -21.30 -0.40
CA GLY A 36 -8.80 -20.09 -0.36
C GLY A 36 -8.37 -19.07 0.70
N THR A 37 -7.33 -19.35 1.49
CA THR A 37 -6.79 -18.38 2.45
C THR A 37 -6.07 -17.25 1.72
N THR A 38 -6.13 -16.03 2.28
CA THR A 38 -5.42 -14.87 1.73
C THR A 38 -3.93 -15.09 1.86
N LYS A 39 -3.26 -15.22 0.72
CA LYS A 39 -1.80 -15.35 0.63
C LYS A 39 -1.10 -14.02 0.73
N LYS A 40 -1.62 -13.02 0.00
CA LYS A 40 -1.02 -11.70 -0.11
C LYS A 40 -2.04 -10.66 -0.55
N LYS A 41 -1.88 -9.44 -0.07
CA LYS A 41 -2.51 -8.24 -0.59
C LYS A 41 -1.42 -7.32 -1.10
N GLU A 42 -1.58 -6.79 -2.31
CA GLU A 42 -0.71 -5.78 -2.90
C GLU A 42 -1.57 -4.62 -3.39
N GLU A 43 -1.05 -3.41 -3.36
CA GLU A 43 -1.70 -2.27 -3.99
C GLU A 43 -0.88 -1.83 -5.19
N TYR A 44 -1.56 -1.45 -6.27
CA TYR A 44 -0.92 -0.98 -7.49
C TYR A 44 -1.49 0.37 -7.90
N ASN A 45 -0.63 1.30 -8.28
CA ASN A 45 -1.04 2.56 -8.88
C ASN A 45 -0.43 2.68 -10.28
N PHE A 46 -1.27 2.55 -11.30
CA PHE A 46 -0.91 2.58 -12.72
C PHE A 46 0.27 1.64 -13.06
N GLY A 47 0.24 0.42 -12.54
CA GLY A 47 1.26 -0.60 -12.76
C GLY A 47 2.42 -0.59 -11.75
N LYS A 48 2.59 0.47 -10.95
CA LYS A 48 3.60 0.52 -9.88
C LYS A 48 3.04 -0.07 -8.58
N ARG A 49 3.71 -1.07 -8.00
CA ARG A 49 3.31 -1.61 -6.69
C ARG A 49 3.58 -0.56 -5.61
N ILE A 50 2.56 -0.26 -4.79
CA ILE A 50 2.69 0.52 -3.57
C ILE A 50 2.81 -0.50 -2.43
N ASP A 51 3.97 -0.54 -1.79
CA ASP A 51 4.20 -1.38 -0.62
C ASP A 51 3.87 -0.56 0.62
N GLU A 52 2.77 -0.90 1.31
CA GLU A 52 2.30 -0.21 2.53
C GLU A 52 3.31 -0.28 3.71
N ASN A 53 4.48 -0.92 3.53
CA ASN A 53 5.47 -1.10 4.59
C ASN A 53 6.90 -0.66 4.24
N LYS A 54 7.21 -0.06 3.07
CA LYS A 54 8.62 0.23 2.72
C LYS A 54 8.97 1.51 1.95
N ASP A 55 8.02 2.39 1.64
CA ASP A 55 8.33 3.61 0.87
C ASP A 55 7.98 4.94 1.58
N ASP A 56 7.74 4.93 2.90
CA ASP A 56 7.60 6.14 3.72
C ASP A 56 8.90 6.96 3.90
N PHE A 57 9.98 6.65 3.15
CA PHE A 57 11.20 7.47 3.17
C PHE A 57 11.81 7.86 1.82
N MET A 58 11.22 7.51 0.68
CA MET A 58 11.74 7.99 -0.62
C MET A 58 10.63 8.22 -1.65
N ILE A 59 9.78 9.21 -1.39
CA ILE A 59 9.35 10.14 -2.44
C ILE A 59 9.92 11.51 -2.06
N ILE A 60 11.24 11.63 -2.15
CA ILE A 60 11.91 12.92 -2.37
C ILE A 60 12.17 12.98 -3.88
N ASP A 61 11.11 12.84 -4.68
CA ASP A 61 11.18 12.95 -6.13
C ASP A 61 10.67 14.36 -6.50
N ASP A 62 11.64 15.25 -6.75
CA ASP A 62 11.60 16.53 -7.46
C ASP A 62 10.60 17.62 -7.06
N THR A 63 9.70 17.41 -6.10
CA THR A 63 8.69 18.42 -5.69
C THR A 63 9.17 19.34 -4.55
N LEU A 64 10.33 19.04 -3.95
CA LEU A 64 10.82 19.68 -2.72
C LEU A 64 11.87 20.79 -2.95
N ASN A 65 11.86 21.42 -4.13
CA ASN A 65 12.63 22.65 -4.37
C ASN A 65 11.80 23.93 -4.19
N ARG A 66 10.67 23.87 -3.47
CA ARG A 66 9.99 25.06 -2.97
C ARG A 66 9.93 25.03 -1.44
N GLU A 67 10.95 25.65 -0.85
CA GLU A 67 10.95 26.27 0.47
C GLU A 67 10.95 25.30 1.67
N LYS A 68 12.14 24.75 1.95
CA LYS A 68 12.56 24.06 3.19
C LYS A 68 12.44 24.88 4.50
N LYS A 69 11.64 25.95 4.56
CA LYS A 69 11.69 26.89 5.69
C LYS A 69 10.65 26.68 6.79
N ASP A 70 9.61 25.88 6.53
CA ASP A 70 8.46 25.75 7.45
C ASP A 70 8.06 24.31 7.75
N ILE A 71 9.00 23.36 7.73
CA ILE A 71 8.72 21.98 8.14
C ILE A 71 9.03 21.88 9.63
N LEU A 72 7.98 21.92 10.46
CA LEU A 72 8.02 21.64 11.89
C LEU A 72 8.68 20.27 12.14
N ASP A 73 9.63 20.21 13.07
CA ASP A 73 10.32 18.98 13.42
C ASP A 73 9.32 17.94 13.95
N PHE A 74 9.45 16.71 13.47
CA PHE A 74 8.52 15.60 13.72
C PHE A 74 8.42 15.22 15.22
N GLU A 75 9.38 15.67 16.02
CA GLU A 75 9.41 15.50 17.48
C GLU A 75 8.49 16.47 18.23
N ASP A 76 8.09 17.59 17.63
CA ASP A 76 7.13 18.55 18.22
C ASP A 76 5.66 18.12 18.07
N LEU A 77 5.38 17.15 17.18
CA LEU A 77 4.01 16.72 16.87
C LEU A 77 3.49 15.59 17.78
N PHE A 78 4.38 14.94 18.55
CA PHE A 78 4.00 13.84 19.44
C PHE A 78 4.59 14.05 20.83
N PRO A 79 3.92 14.82 21.72
CA PRO A 79 4.34 14.86 23.11
C PRO A 79 4.20 13.45 23.72
N GLN A 80 5.33 12.82 24.04
CA GLN A 80 5.35 11.52 24.71
C GLN A 80 4.64 11.65 26.05
N LYS A 81 3.48 10.99 26.18
CA LYS A 81 2.70 10.95 27.41
C LYS A 81 3.53 10.21 28.47
N GLN A 82 4.00 10.94 29.49
CA GLN A 82 4.69 10.37 30.64
C GLN A 82 3.84 9.25 31.25
N LEU A 83 4.38 8.05 31.25
CA LEU A 83 3.83 6.90 31.95
C LEU A 83 4.08 7.10 33.46
N ASN A 84 3.20 7.81 34.14
CA ASN A 84 3.19 7.81 35.61
C ASN A 84 2.62 6.47 36.09
N LYS A 85 3.53 5.54 36.38
CA LYS A 85 3.32 4.50 37.39
C LYS A 85 3.26 5.21 38.74
N ASN A 86 2.17 5.05 39.48
CA ASN A 86 2.04 5.21 40.94
C ASN A 86 0.80 4.35 41.29
N GLU A 87 0.98 3.18 41.91
CA GLU A 87 0.86 2.96 43.37
C GLU A 87 -0.55 3.24 43.91
#